data_AF-A0AAV7LA00-F1
#
_entry.id   AF-A0AAV7LA00-F1
#
_cell.length_a   1.000
_cell.length_b   1.000
_cell.length_c   1.000
_cell.angle_alpha   90.00
_cell.angle_beta   90.00
_cell.angle_gamma   90.00
#
_symmetry.space_group_name_H-M   'P 1'
#
loop_
_entity.id
_entity.type
_entity.pdbx_description
1 polymer ?
#
loop_
_entity_poly.entity_id
_entity_poly.type
_entity_poly.pdbx_seq_one_letter_code
_entity_poly.pdbx_strand_id
1 'polypeptide(L)'
;MRAAPSPRRGWCPDPRSLSEARALLGARAERAAESRAPPRSTLTRHVYRDPHEGRIQWGRVAGFLSSLQLSRLLPEQAVALDGPIDVEEIRLALSQMSRNRAPGSDRLPVEYFASLAPHLLQPMLWVFNGAQTRGQLPA
;
A
#
# COMPACT_ATOMS: atom_id res chain seq x y z
N MET A 1 -39.81 -7.35 22.50
CA MET A 1 -39.03 -8.16 21.53
C MET A 1 -37.77 -7.37 21.16
N ARG A 2 -36.58 -7.81 21.57
CA ARG A 2 -35.32 -7.15 21.22
C ARG A 2 -34.79 -7.80 19.94
N ALA A 3 -34.61 -7.03 18.87
CA ALA A 3 -34.00 -7.50 17.64
C ALA A 3 -32.51 -7.81 17.88
N ALA A 4 -32.06 -8.97 17.39
CA ALA A 4 -30.66 -9.38 17.46
C ALA A 4 -29.79 -8.46 16.58
N PRO A 5 -28.56 -8.09 17.02
CA PRO A 5 -27.64 -7.33 16.19
C PRO A 5 -27.13 -8.20 15.03
N SER A 6 -27.21 -7.64 13.81
CA SER A 6 -26.74 -8.25 12.57
C SER A 6 -25.23 -8.54 12.62
N PRO A 7 -24.76 -9.65 12.00
CA PRO A 7 -23.33 -9.98 11.99
C PRO A 7 -22.56 -8.91 11.23
N ARG A 8 -21.51 -8.38 11.86
CA ARG A 8 -20.55 -7.46 11.23
C ARG A 8 -20.00 -8.16 9.99
N ARG A 9 -20.29 -7.61 8.80
CA ARG A 9 -19.73 -8.11 7.54
C ARG A 9 -18.21 -8.02 7.65
N GLY A 10 -17.56 -9.19 7.71
CA GLY A 10 -16.12 -9.29 7.56
C GLY A 10 -15.68 -8.62 6.26
N TRP A 11 -14.52 -7.99 6.31
CA TRP A 11 -13.87 -7.38 5.17
C TRP A 11 -13.54 -8.47 4.14
N CYS A 12 -14.37 -8.59 3.10
CA CYS A 12 -14.03 -9.30 1.87
C CYS A 12 -13.79 -8.25 0.78
N PRO A 13 -12.57 -8.09 0.25
CA PRO A 13 -12.35 -7.31 -0.95
C PRO A 13 -13.12 -7.92 -2.13
N ASP A 14 -13.59 -7.07 -3.05
CA ASP A 14 -14.29 -7.51 -4.27
C ASP A 14 -13.34 -8.37 -5.14
N PRO A 15 -13.72 -9.59 -5.54
CA PRO A 15 -12.87 -10.42 -6.39
C PRO A 15 -12.50 -9.75 -7.72
N ARG A 16 -13.31 -8.82 -8.25
CA ARG A 16 -13.00 -8.05 -9.47
C ARG A 16 -11.89 -7.02 -9.24
N SER A 17 -11.87 -6.38 -8.06
CA SER A 17 -10.84 -5.41 -7.71
C SER A 17 -9.46 -6.07 -7.54
N LEU A 18 -9.45 -7.32 -7.05
CA LEU A 18 -8.24 -8.12 -6.90
C LEU A 18 -7.68 -8.62 -8.25
N SER A 19 -8.54 -8.97 -9.21
CA SER A 19 -8.09 -9.37 -10.55
C SER A 19 -7.48 -8.20 -11.32
N GLU A 20 -8.07 -7.01 -11.22
CA GLU A 20 -7.56 -5.79 -11.88
C GLU A 20 -6.24 -5.34 -11.26
N ALA A 21 -6.14 -5.34 -9.93
CA ALA A 21 -4.88 -5.03 -9.24
C ALA A 21 -3.76 -6.02 -9.60
N ARG A 22 -4.07 -7.31 -9.73
CA ARG A 22 -3.11 -8.33 -10.19
C ARG A 22 -2.68 -8.12 -11.64
N ALA A 23 -3.60 -7.74 -12.52
CA ALA A 23 -3.29 -7.46 -13.92
C ALA A 23 -2.35 -6.25 -14.06
N LEU A 24 -2.60 -5.18 -13.30
CA LEU A 24 -1.72 -4.00 -13.27
C LEU A 24 -0.33 -4.32 -12.73
N LEU A 25 -0.23 -5.12 -11.65
CA LEU A 25 1.06 -5.56 -11.12
C LEU A 25 1.83 -6.45 -12.11
N GLY A 26 1.13 -7.32 -12.85
CA GLY A 26 1.73 -8.14 -13.92
C GLY A 26 2.30 -7.28 -15.05
N ALA A 27 1.50 -6.34 -15.57
CA ALA A 27 1.92 -5.43 -16.64
C ALA A 27 3.07 -4.47 -16.22
N ARG A 28 3.27 -4.30 -14.92
CA ARG A 28 4.36 -3.49 -14.34
C ARG A 28 5.64 -4.29 -14.17
N ALA A 29 5.54 -5.55 -13.76
CA ALA A 29 6.67 -6.47 -13.71
C ALA A 29 7.34 -6.61 -15.08
N GLU A 30 6.55 -6.68 -16.16
CA GLU A 30 7.04 -6.72 -17.53
C GLU A 30 7.78 -5.44 -17.94
N ARG A 31 7.24 -4.27 -17.61
CA ARG A 31 7.87 -2.96 -17.91
C ARG A 31 9.12 -2.69 -17.05
N ALA A 32 9.13 -3.15 -15.80
CA ALA A 32 10.25 -2.91 -14.88
C ALA A 32 11.45 -3.83 -15.13
N ALA A 33 11.24 -4.99 -15.77
CA ALA A 33 12.32 -5.88 -16.22
C ALA A 33 13.26 -5.19 -17.25
N GLU A 34 12.80 -4.13 -17.92
CA GLU A 34 13.53 -3.40 -18.96
C GLU A 34 14.37 -2.22 -18.42
N SER A 35 14.06 -1.70 -17.22
CA SER A 35 14.79 -0.58 -16.61
C SER A 35 15.57 -1.03 -15.38
N ARG A 36 16.80 -1.50 -15.58
CA ARG A 36 17.64 -2.06 -14.51
C ARG A 36 18.27 -0.96 -13.64
N ALA A 37 17.65 -0.63 -12.52
CA ALA A 37 18.26 0.16 -11.43
C ALA A 37 18.21 -0.65 -10.11
N PRO A 38 19.27 -0.61 -9.27
CA PRO A 38 19.34 -1.40 -8.05
C PRO A 38 18.41 -0.85 -6.94
N PRO A 39 17.85 -1.72 -6.07
CA PRO A 39 16.96 -1.29 -4.99
C PRO A 39 17.73 -0.51 -3.91
N ARG A 40 17.28 0.72 -3.64
CA ARG A 40 17.79 1.57 -2.56
C ARG A 40 16.85 1.54 -1.36
N SER A 41 16.93 0.47 -0.56
CA SER A 41 16.16 0.34 0.67
C SER A 41 16.86 1.01 1.86
N THR A 42 16.62 2.30 2.08
CA THR A 42 16.98 2.95 3.36
C THR A 42 15.93 3.98 3.74
N LEU A 43 14.79 3.53 4.25
CA LEU A 43 13.74 4.44 4.70
C LEU A 43 12.84 3.91 5.80
N THR A 44 13.44 3.61 6.95
CA THR A 44 12.73 3.75 8.23
C THR A 44 13.75 3.70 9.37
N ARG A 45 14.31 4.85 9.72
CA ARG A 45 14.94 5.02 11.02
C ARG A 45 14.62 6.45 11.42
N HIS A 46 13.81 6.60 12.45
CA HIS A 46 13.57 7.77 13.30
C HIS A 46 12.07 7.83 13.65
N VAL A 47 11.80 8.01 14.95
CA VAL A 47 10.50 8.15 15.64
C VAL A 47 9.79 6.89 16.18
N TYR A 48 10.51 5.80 16.48
CA TYR A 48 10.05 4.84 17.51
C TYR A 48 11.24 4.36 18.33
N ARG A 49 11.30 4.74 19.62
CA ARG A 49 12.26 4.16 20.57
C ARG A 49 11.63 2.90 21.11
N ASP A 50 12.05 1.75 20.58
CA ASP A 50 11.49 0.47 20.97
C ASP A 50 11.87 0.17 22.44
N PRO A 51 10.91 0.04 23.36
CA PRO A 51 11.19 -0.31 24.76
C PRO A 51 11.79 -1.71 24.93
N HIS A 52 11.91 -2.48 23.85
CA HIS A 52 12.53 -3.81 23.82
C HIS A 52 13.92 -3.82 23.16
N GLU A 53 14.53 -2.66 22.88
CA GLU A 53 15.93 -2.59 22.43
C GLU A 53 16.84 -3.43 23.34
N GLY A 54 17.37 -4.54 22.80
CA GLY A 54 18.24 -5.50 23.51
C GLY A 54 17.56 -6.78 24.03
N ARG A 55 16.23 -6.89 24.04
CA ARG A 55 15.50 -8.12 24.43
C ARG A 55 15.12 -9.02 23.27
N ILE A 56 15.13 -8.48 22.05
CA ILE A 56 14.71 -9.20 20.86
C ILE A 56 15.84 -10.11 20.39
N GLN A 57 15.65 -11.42 20.54
CA GLN A 57 16.51 -12.44 19.96
C GLN A 57 16.19 -12.57 18.46
N TRP A 58 16.81 -11.73 17.63
CA TRP A 58 16.57 -11.68 16.18
C TRP A 58 16.71 -13.04 15.48
N GLY A 59 17.61 -13.92 15.95
CA GLY A 59 17.72 -15.30 15.43
C GLY A 59 16.46 -16.13 15.65
N ARG A 60 15.79 -15.98 16.80
CA ARG A 60 14.53 -16.67 17.11
C ARG A 60 13.36 -16.11 16.30
N VAL A 61 13.32 -14.79 16.13
CA VAL A 61 12.31 -14.11 15.30
C VAL A 61 12.49 -14.49 13.83
N ALA A 62 13.71 -14.48 13.30
CA ALA A 62 14.00 -14.87 11.93
C ALA A 62 13.65 -16.34 11.67
N GLY A 63 13.97 -17.24 12.62
CA GLY A 63 13.60 -18.66 12.54
C GLY A 63 12.08 -18.87 12.54
N PHE A 64 11.36 -18.15 13.41
CA PHE A 64 9.89 -18.17 13.43
C PHE A 64 9.28 -17.61 12.14
N LEU A 65 9.73 -16.45 11.66
CA LEU A 65 9.23 -15.86 10.41
C LEU A 65 9.54 -16.74 9.19
N SER A 66 10.64 -17.50 9.23
CA SER A 66 10.99 -18.44 8.17
C SER A 66 10.18 -19.74 8.24
N SER A 67 9.69 -20.14 9.42
CA SER A 67 8.84 -21.32 9.56
C SER A 67 7.38 -21.05 9.19
N LEU A 68 6.94 -19.79 9.26
CA LEU A 68 5.68 -19.37 8.67
C LEU A 68 5.82 -19.49 7.15
N GLN A 69 5.07 -20.41 6.52
CA GLN A 69 4.99 -20.58 5.06
C GLN A 69 4.21 -19.41 4.43
N LEU A 70 4.69 -18.19 4.63
CA LEU A 70 4.10 -16.98 4.10
C LEU A 70 4.37 -16.93 2.60
N SER A 71 3.33 -16.65 1.82
CA SER A 71 3.48 -16.35 0.41
C SER A 71 4.40 -15.15 0.25
N ARG A 72 5.57 -15.36 -0.34
CA ARG A 72 6.52 -14.30 -0.66
C ARG A 72 6.20 -13.73 -2.03
N LEU A 73 6.47 -12.45 -2.19
CA LEU A 73 6.45 -11.82 -3.50
C LEU A 73 7.51 -12.48 -4.38
N LEU A 74 7.16 -12.70 -5.64
CA LEU A 74 8.13 -13.05 -6.66
C LEU A 74 9.07 -11.85 -6.90
N PRO A 75 10.33 -12.08 -7.31
CA PRO A 75 11.29 -10.99 -7.56
C PRO A 75 10.73 -9.90 -8.48
N GLU A 76 9.97 -10.28 -9.49
CA GLU A 76 9.38 -9.36 -10.47
C GLU A 76 8.27 -8.50 -9.86
N GLN A 77 7.52 -9.06 -8.90
CA GLN A 77 6.50 -8.33 -8.15
C GLN A 77 7.13 -7.33 -7.18
N ALA A 78 8.25 -7.70 -6.55
CA ALA A 78 8.99 -6.78 -5.69
C ALA A 78 9.52 -5.59 -6.48
N VAL A 79 10.14 -5.85 -7.63
CA VAL A 79 10.63 -4.80 -8.54
C VAL A 79 9.49 -3.91 -9.03
N ALA A 80 8.34 -4.49 -9.37
CA ALA A 80 7.16 -3.73 -9.74
C ALA A 80 6.73 -2.79 -8.60
N LEU A 81 6.63 -3.27 -7.36
CA LEU A 81 6.21 -2.45 -6.22
C LEU A 81 7.23 -1.36 -5.84
N ASP A 82 8.51 -1.59 -6.11
CA ASP A 82 9.60 -0.64 -5.86
C ASP A 82 9.75 0.44 -6.95
N GLY A 83 8.97 0.37 -8.04
CA GLY A 83 9.00 1.35 -9.13
C GLY A 83 8.16 2.62 -8.85
N PRO A 84 8.12 3.58 -9.78
CA PRO A 84 7.22 4.74 -9.69
C PRO A 84 5.75 4.34 -9.85
N ILE A 85 4.87 5.01 -9.12
CA ILE A 85 3.41 4.88 -9.22
C ILE A 85 2.92 5.51 -10.54
N ASP A 86 1.92 4.89 -11.16
CA ASP A 86 1.24 5.36 -12.37
C ASP A 86 -0.10 6.06 -12.06
N VAL A 87 -0.55 6.93 -12.97
CA VAL A 87 -1.84 7.64 -12.89
C VAL A 87 -3.01 6.67 -12.80
N GLU A 88 -2.95 5.57 -13.55
CA GLU A 88 -4.00 4.54 -13.53
C GLU A 88 -4.09 3.82 -12.19
N GLU A 89 -2.97 3.63 -11.48
CA GLU A 89 -2.95 3.05 -10.14
C GLU A 89 -3.63 3.98 -9.13
N ILE A 90 -3.38 5.30 -9.23
CA ILE A 90 -4.05 6.29 -8.38
C ILE A 90 -5.54 6.35 -8.71
N ARG A 91 -5.90 6.32 -9.99
CA ARG A 91 -7.30 6.31 -10.44
C ARG A 91 -8.04 5.08 -9.92
N LEU A 92 -7.41 3.91 -10.02
CA LEU A 92 -7.97 2.66 -9.50
C LEU A 92 -8.08 2.69 -7.98
N ALA A 93 -7.07 3.19 -7.28
CA ALA A 93 -7.10 3.31 -5.83
C ALA A 93 -8.26 4.20 -5.36
N LEU A 94 -8.46 5.37 -5.99
CA LEU A 94 -9.55 6.29 -5.67
C LEU A 94 -10.92 5.68 -5.97
N SER A 95 -11.07 4.92 -7.07
CA SER A 95 -12.35 4.29 -7.43
C SER A 95 -12.72 3.12 -6.52
N GLN A 96 -11.72 2.42 -5.96
CA GLN A 96 -11.88 1.28 -5.06
C GLN A 96 -11.93 1.67 -3.57
N MET A 97 -11.85 2.96 -3.25
CA MET A 97 -11.96 3.39 -1.87
C MET A 97 -13.33 3.04 -1.28
N SER A 98 -13.34 2.36 -0.13
CA SER A 98 -14.58 1.94 0.51
C SER A 98 -15.34 3.13 1.10
N ARG A 99 -16.58 3.29 0.67
CA ARG A 99 -17.54 4.30 1.16
C ARG A 99 -18.03 3.99 2.56
N ASN A 100 -18.61 5.01 3.21
CA ASN A 100 -19.19 4.90 4.55
C ASN A 100 -18.19 4.53 5.67
N ARG A 101 -16.89 4.78 5.48
CA ARG A 101 -15.94 4.75 6.60
C ARG A 101 -15.98 6.07 7.35
N ALA A 102 -15.71 6.02 8.65
CA ALA A 102 -15.52 7.23 9.43
C ALA A 102 -14.36 8.04 8.82
N PRO A 103 -14.51 9.37 8.69
CA PRO A 103 -13.46 10.21 8.13
C PRO A 103 -12.21 10.17 9.02
N GLY A 104 -11.06 10.47 8.42
CA GLY A 104 -9.79 10.51 9.12
C GLY A 104 -9.66 11.71 10.06
N SER A 105 -8.44 12.00 10.49
CA SER A 105 -8.13 13.20 11.28
C SER A 105 -8.44 14.51 10.56
N ASP A 106 -8.51 14.47 9.23
CA ASP A 106 -8.89 15.57 8.34
C ASP A 106 -10.40 15.86 8.33
N ARG A 107 -11.22 14.95 8.88
CA ARG A 107 -12.70 15.03 8.90
C ARG A 107 -13.33 15.04 7.50
N LEU A 108 -12.59 14.68 6.46
CA LEU A 108 -13.09 14.64 5.08
C LEU A 108 -13.58 13.22 4.76
N PRO A 109 -14.80 13.07 4.23
CA PRO A 109 -15.32 11.78 3.84
C PRO A 109 -14.70 11.34 2.51
N VAL A 110 -14.74 10.04 2.23
CA VAL A 110 -14.10 9.50 1.02
C VAL A 110 -14.74 10.00 -0.27
N GLU A 111 -16.03 10.34 -0.20
CA GLU A 111 -16.82 10.94 -1.26
C GLU A 111 -16.26 12.31 -1.70
N TYR A 112 -15.61 13.04 -0.79
CA TYR A 112 -14.93 14.29 -1.10
C TYR A 112 -13.70 14.06 -2.00
N PHE A 113 -12.90 13.04 -1.70
CA PHE A 113 -11.75 12.70 -2.54
C PHE A 113 -12.17 12.12 -3.88
N ALA A 114 -13.26 11.33 -3.89
CA ALA A 114 -13.80 10.78 -5.13
C ALA A 114 -14.33 11.87 -6.07
N SER A 115 -14.98 12.92 -5.55
CA SER A 115 -15.47 14.04 -6.39
C SER A 115 -14.33 14.90 -6.93
N LEU A 116 -13.21 14.99 -6.20
CA LEU A 116 -12.02 15.73 -6.61
C LEU A 116 -11.01 14.87 -7.38
N ALA A 117 -11.28 13.59 -7.60
CA ALA A 117 -10.32 12.65 -8.19
C ALA A 117 -9.59 13.20 -9.43
N PRO A 118 -10.26 13.82 -10.44
CA PRO A 118 -9.57 14.37 -11.61
C PRO A 118 -8.50 15.44 -11.28
N HIS A 119 -8.70 16.19 -10.20
CA HIS A 119 -7.78 17.23 -9.74
C HIS A 119 -6.69 16.69 -8.81
N LEU A 120 -6.88 15.50 -8.23
CA LEU A 120 -5.95 14.89 -7.28
C LEU A 120 -4.89 14.01 -7.97
N LEU A 121 -5.16 13.49 -9.17
CA LEU A 121 -4.26 12.53 -9.85
C LEU A 121 -2.82 13.06 -9.97
N GLN A 122 -2.64 14.26 -10.55
CA GLN A 122 -1.31 14.82 -10.79
C GLN A 122 -0.59 15.23 -9.50
N PRO A 123 -1.23 15.93 -8.54
CA PRO A 123 -0.60 16.20 -7.25
C PRO A 123 -0.18 14.93 -6.51
N MET A 124 -1.04 13.90 -6.46
CA MET A 124 -0.72 12.64 -5.79
C MET A 124 0.47 11.94 -6.46
N LEU A 125 0.50 11.89 -7.80
CA LEU A 125 1.61 11.31 -8.55
C LEU A 125 2.94 12.00 -8.23
N TRP A 126 2.94 13.33 -8.21
CA TRP A 126 4.12 14.14 -7.88
C TRP A 126 4.59 13.90 -6.44
N VAL A 127 3.66 13.88 -5.48
CA VAL A 127 3.98 13.64 -4.07
C VAL A 127 4.56 12.24 -3.88
N PHE A 128 3.90 11.19 -4.36
CA PHE A 128 4.33 9.82 -4.10
C PHE A 128 5.65 9.48 -4.80
N ASN A 129 5.79 9.77 -6.09
CA ASN A 129 7.04 9.48 -6.82
C ASN A 129 8.18 10.39 -6.35
N GLY A 130 7.86 11.63 -5.96
CA GLY A 130 8.82 12.53 -5.34
C GLY A 130 9.28 12.02 -3.97
N ALA A 131 8.37 11.50 -3.14
CA ALA A 131 8.69 10.95 -1.84
C ALA A 131 9.49 9.65 -1.94
N GLN A 132 9.16 8.78 -2.89
CA GLN A 132 9.94 7.57 -3.18
C GLN A 132 11.38 7.89 -3.57
N THR A 133 11.59 8.93 -4.38
CA THR A 133 12.93 9.33 -4.83
C THR A 133 13.73 10.03 -3.73
N ARG A 134 13.09 10.93 -2.98
CA ARG A 134 13.75 11.77 -1.96
C ARG A 134 13.85 11.09 -0.59
N GLY A 135 13.00 10.11 -0.36
CA GLY A 135 12.87 9.50 0.94
C GLY A 135 12.17 10.35 1.99
N GLN A 136 11.42 11.37 1.57
CA GLN A 136 10.75 12.29 2.49
C GLN A 136 9.46 12.76 1.84
N LEU A 137 8.41 12.88 2.65
CA LEU A 137 7.18 13.52 2.21
C LEU A 137 7.44 15.02 2.01
N PRO A 138 6.77 15.67 1.05
CA PRO A 138 6.82 17.13 0.93
C PRO A 138 6.30 17.78 2.21
N ALA A 139 7.01 18.81 2.66
CA ALA A 139 6.69 19.58 3.86
C ALA A 139 5.54 20.56 3.63
#